data_AF-A0A1M6HFT0-F1
#
_entry.id   AF-A0A1M6HFT0-F1
#
_cell.length_a   1.000
_cell.length_b   1.000
_cell.length_c   1.000
_cell.angle_alpha   90.00
_cell.angle_beta   90.00
_cell.angle_gamma   90.00
#
_symmetry.space_group_name_H-M   'P 1'
#
loop_
_entity.id
_entity.type
_entity.pdbx_description
1 polymer ?
#
loop_
_entity_poly.entity_id
_entity_poly.type
_entity_poly.pdbx_seq_one_letter_code
_entity_poly.pdbx_strand_id
1 'polypeptide(L)' 'GDDTINGGAGSDYALFDGDRASYTLTRSSGTEVTVSGPDGTDSLTNVEYFRFDDMDVTIWELAIV' A
#
# COMPACT_ATOMS: atom_id res chain seq x y z
N GLY A 1 -5.04 -0.06 11.67
CA GLY A 1 -4.29 -0.06 12.94
C GLY A 1 -2.84 0.02 12.53
N ASP A 2 -1.93 -0.64 13.25
CA ASP A 2 -0.64 -0.97 12.64
C ASP A 2 -0.71 -2.43 12.21
N ASP A 3 -0.85 -2.68 10.91
CA ASP A 3 -1.11 -4.02 10.37
C ASP A 3 0.10 -4.59 9.59
N THR A 4 0.21 -5.91 9.54
CA THR A 4 1.18 -6.62 8.67
C THR A 4 0.43 -7.54 7.73
N ILE A 5 0.56 -7.28 6.42
CA ILE A 5 -0.25 -7.92 5.38
C ILE A 5 0.67 -8.56 4.34
N ASN A 6 0.33 -9.79 3.92
CA ASN A 6 0.95 -10.46 2.78
C ASN A 6 -0.13 -10.86 1.78
N GLY A 7 -0.09 -10.30 0.56
CA GLY A 7 -1.07 -10.60 -0.49
C GLY A 7 -0.88 -12.00 -1.09
N GLY A 8 0.34 -12.53 -1.04
CA GLY A 8 0.65 -13.87 -1.49
C GLY A 8 0.95 -13.93 -2.98
N ALA A 9 0.29 -14.84 -3.69
CA ALA A 9 0.53 -15.06 -5.12
C ALA A 9 -0.66 -14.54 -5.94
N GLY A 10 -0.36 -13.76 -6.97
CA GLY A 10 -1.38 -13.25 -7.87
C GLY A 10 -1.27 -11.74 -8.01
N SER A 11 -2.41 -11.07 -8.02
CA SER A 11 -2.53 -9.62 -8.09
C SER A 11 -3.42 -9.19 -6.95
N ASP A 12 -2.83 -8.55 -5.96
CA ASP A 12 -3.47 -8.31 -4.67
C ASP A 12 -3.80 -6.83 -4.45
N TYR A 13 -4.97 -6.57 -3.85
CA TYR A 13 -5.45 -5.23 -3.52
C TYR A 13 -5.46 -5.03 -2.01
N ALA A 14 -4.82 -3.96 -1.56
CA ALA A 14 -5.08 -3.37 -0.24
C ALA A 14 -6.09 -2.23 -0.37
N LEU A 15 -7.08 -2.22 0.52
CA LEU A 15 -8.15 -1.22 0.56
C LEU A 15 -7.90 -0.29 1.75
N PHE A 16 -7.99 1.01 1.50
CA PHE A 16 -7.82 2.05 2.52
C PHE A 16 -9.07 2.95 2.54
N ASP A 17 -9.54 3.28 3.74
CA ASP A 17 -10.71 4.13 3.94
C ASP A 17 -10.28 5.61 3.98
N GLY A 18 -10.11 6.19 2.80
CA GLY A 18 -9.85 7.62 2.62
C GLY A 18 -9.15 7.96 1.31
N ASP A 19 -9.04 9.26 1.02
CA ASP A 19 -8.36 9.76 -0.19
C ASP A 19 -6.86 9.46 -0.17
N ARG A 20 -6.26 9.16 -1.34
CA ARG A 20 -4.83 8.86 -1.48
C ARG A 20 -3.92 9.95 -0.90
N ALA A 21 -4.35 11.21 -0.92
CA ALA A 21 -3.61 12.33 -0.35
C ALA A 21 -3.39 12.24 1.17
N SER A 22 -4.20 11.44 1.87
CA SER A 22 -4.10 11.22 3.32
C SER A 22 -3.02 10.19 3.69
N TYR A 23 -2.47 9.47 2.72
CA TYR A 23 -1.55 8.36 2.94
C TYR A 23 -0.16 8.63 2.35
N THR A 24 0.86 8.09 3.01
CA THR A 24 2.24 8.05 2.50
C THR A 24 2.62 6.60 2.23
N LEU A 25 3.03 6.29 0.99
CA LEU A 25 3.45 4.96 0.58
C LEU A 25 4.95 4.99 0.33
N THR A 26 5.68 4.09 1.00
CA THR A 26 7.13 3.94 0.87
C THR A 26 7.43 2.54 0.36
N ARG A 27 7.96 2.42 -0.85
CA ARG A 27 8.36 1.13 -1.43
C ARG A 27 9.84 0.86 -1.13
N SER A 28 10.12 -0.15 -0.30
CA SER A 28 11.50 -0.54 0.08
C SER A 28 12.10 -1.61 -0.83
N SER A 29 11.27 -2.36 -1.55
CA SER A 29 11.75 -3.43 -2.44
C SER A 29 10.81 -3.66 -3.62
N GLY A 30 11.08 -4.71 -4.42
CA GLY A 30 10.20 -5.12 -5.51
C GLY A 30 8.77 -5.43 -5.05
N THR A 31 8.60 -5.87 -3.80
CA THR A 31 7.31 -6.39 -3.28
C THR A 31 6.92 -5.84 -1.91
N GLU A 32 7.76 -5.02 -1.27
CA GLU A 32 7.49 -4.47 0.06
C GLU A 32 7.13 -2.98 -0.01
N VAL A 33 6.03 -2.63 0.67
CA VAL A 33 5.54 -1.25 0.82
C VAL A 33 5.11 -1.01 2.27
N THR A 34 5.57 0.09 2.86
CA THR A 34 5.02 0.64 4.10
C THR A 34 4.02 1.73 3.77
N VAL A 35 2.82 1.64 4.32
CA VAL A 35 1.77 2.66 4.18
C VAL A 35 1.55 3.32 5.54
N SER A 36 1.58 4.65 5.60
CA SER A 36 1.26 5.40 6.83
C SER A 36 0.14 6.38 6.56
N GLY A 37 -0.86 6.43 7.42
CA GLY A 37 -2.05 7.27 7.23
C GLY A 37 -2.91 7.38 8.50
N PRO A 38 -4.17 7.83 8.35
CA PRO A 38 -5.11 8.02 9.47
C PRO A 38 -5.35 6.76 10.31
N ASP A 39 -5.25 5.59 9.68
CA ASP A 39 -5.55 4.30 10.30
C ASP A 39 -4.36 3.68 11.04
N GLY A 40 -3.16 4.27 10.92
CA GLY A 40 -1.91 3.80 11.48
C GLY A 40 -0.83 3.55 10.40
N THR A 41 0.14 2.70 10.71
CA THR A 41 1.25 2.34 9.81
C THR A 41 1.27 0.85 9.51
N ASP A 42 1.03 0.52 8.25
CA ASP A 42 0.91 -0.84 7.75
C ASP A 42 2.16 -1.27 6.98
N SER A 43 2.56 -2.54 7.15
CA SER A 43 3.63 -3.19 6.40
C SER A 43 3.06 -4.23 5.45
N LEU A 44 3.16 -3.98 4.14
CA LEU A 44 2.58 -4.80 3.09
C LEU A 44 3.68 -5.51 2.30
N THR A 45 3.47 -6.79 2.01
CA THR A 45 4.35 -7.60 1.16
C THR A 45 3.53 -8.32 0.08
N ASN A 46 4.03 -8.38 -1.15
CA ASN A 46 3.33 -9.00 -2.29
C ASN A 46 1.93 -8.41 -2.48
N VAL A 47 1.84 -7.08 -2.48
CA VAL A 47 0.61 -6.34 -2.80
C VAL A 47 0.93 -5.33 -3.89
N GLU A 48 0.21 -5.42 -5.01
CA GLU A 48 0.51 -4.63 -6.20
C GLU A 48 -0.39 -3.40 -6.36
N TYR A 49 -1.60 -3.43 -5.77
CA TYR A 49 -2.62 -2.41 -5.94
C TYR A 49 -3.07 -1.85 -4.59
N PHE A 50 -3.11 -0.53 -4.50
CA PHE A 50 -3.53 0.21 -3.31
C PHE A 50 -4.74 1.06 -3.71
N ARG A 51 -5.92 0.70 -3.22
CA ARG A 51 -7.18 1.38 -3.54
C ARG A 51 -7.56 2.34 -2.43
N PHE A 52 -7.77 3.59 -2.84
CA PHE A 52 -8.27 4.68 -2.01
C PHE A 52 -9.68 5.06 -2.48
N ASP A 53 -10.33 5.97 -1.75
CA ASP A 53 -11.69 6.42 -2.10
C ASP A 53 -11.75 7.17 -3.43
N ASP A 54 -10.65 7.84 -3.81
CA ASP A 54 -10.57 8.72 -4.98
C ASP A 54 -9.79 8.12 -6.15
N MET A 55 -8.83 7.22 -5.91
CA MET A 55 -8.05 6.57 -6.96
C MET A 55 -7.35 5.26 -6.55
N ASP A 56 -6.89 4.53 -7.57
CA ASP A 56 -5.98 3.40 -7.40
C ASP A 56 -4.54 3.85 -7.64
N VAL A 57 -3.61 3.35 -6.83
CA VAL A 57 -2.16 3.46 -7.04
C VAL A 57 -1.58 2.06 -7.20
N THR A 58 -0.60 1.91 -8.07
CA THR A 58 0.11 0.64 -8.25
C THR A 58 1.52 0.71 -7.67
N ILE A 59 2.04 -0.43 -7.23
CA ILE A 59 3.40 -0.54 -6.70
C ILE A 59 4.46 -0.04 -7.72
N TRP A 60 4.16 -0.13 -9.02
CA TRP A 60 5.05 0.27 -10.11
C TRP A 60 5.15 1.80 -10.30
N GLU A 61 4.20 2.57 -9.77
CA GLU A 61 4.24 4.03 -9.76
C GLU A 61 5.15 4.56 -8.63
N LEU A 62 5.50 3.71 -7.67
CA LEU A 62 6.38 4.04 -6.55
C LEU A 62 7.82 3.68 -6.91
N ALA A 63 8.71 4.66 -6.78
CA ALA A 63 10.15 4.43 -6.81
C ALA A 63 10.57 3.61 -5.59
N ILE A 64 11.54 2.71 -5.77
CA ILE A 64 12.18 2.02 -4.65
C ILE A 64 13.15 3.00 -3.99
N VAL A 65 13.05 3.12 -2.67
CA VAL A 65 13.89 4.01 -1.83
C VAL A 65 14.69 3.25 -0.79
#